data_AF-A0A3D8I0B0-F1
#
_entry.id   AF-A0A3D8I0B0-F1
#
_cell.length_a   1.000
_cell.length_b   1.000
_cell.length_c   1.000
_cell.angle_alpha   90.00
_cell.angle_beta   90.00
_cell.angle_gamma   90.00
#
_symmetry.space_group_name_H-M   'P 1'
#
loop_
_entity.id
_entity.type
_entity.pdbx_description
1 polymer ?
#
loop_
_entity_poly.entity_id
_entity_poly.type
_entity_poly.pdbx_seq_one_letter_code
_entity_poly.pdbx_strand_id
1 'polypeptide(L)'
;MLIIAVPSQDSFISKCSNGILNMPPHHISRFSDKTLKNISEIFNIELLEIYHESVQKEHFDFYKQTIWANIFLKPKLIDTSIKRKIINKAGIFARPFIKIPNDAYGHTVVAVYRVN
;
A
#
# COMPACT_ATOMS: atom_id res chain seq x y z
N MET A 1 9.53 24.59 2.16
CA MET A 1 8.91 23.46 1.45
C MET A 1 9.07 22.23 2.32
N LEU A 2 7.97 21.51 2.57
CA LEU A 2 7.97 20.26 3.34
C LEU A 2 7.57 19.12 2.39
N ILE A 3 8.36 18.06 2.35
CA ILE A 3 8.07 16.86 1.55
C ILE A 3 8.03 15.68 2.51
N ILE A 4 6.95 14.91 2.46
CA ILE A 4 6.79 13.68 3.25
C ILE A 4 6.55 12.50 2.32
N ALA A 5 7.39 11.47 2.46
CA ALA A 5 7.28 10.20 1.75
C ALA A 5 6.96 9.09 2.77
N VAL A 6 5.80 8.47 2.63
CA VAL A 6 5.26 7.50 3.61
C VAL A 6 4.59 6.33 2.88
N PRO A 7 4.39 5.17 3.53
CA PRO A 7 3.63 4.11 2.89
C PRO A 7 2.19 4.51 2.59
N SER A 8 1.76 4.21 1.37
CA SER A 8 0.44 4.57 0.84
C SER A 8 -0.62 3.60 1.32
N GLN A 9 -1.53 4.06 2.19
CA GLN A 9 -2.69 3.28 2.62
C GLN A 9 -3.67 3.00 1.47
N ASP A 10 -3.64 3.81 0.42
CA ASP A 10 -4.49 3.66 -0.76
C ASP A 10 -3.92 2.64 -1.77
N SER A 11 -2.68 2.18 -1.56
CA SER A 11 -2.04 1.17 -2.42
C SER A 11 -2.38 -0.27 -2.05
N PHE A 12 -1.82 -1.22 -2.80
CA PHE A 12 -2.01 -2.65 -2.55
C PHE A 12 -1.47 -3.12 -1.19
N ILE A 13 -0.52 -2.38 -0.57
CA ILE A 13 0.09 -2.76 0.72
C ILE A 13 -0.94 -2.79 1.85
N SER A 14 -2.00 -1.99 1.74
CA SER A 14 -3.08 -1.99 2.73
C SER A 14 -3.91 -3.26 2.69
N LYS A 15 -3.87 -3.96 1.55
CA LYS A 15 -4.60 -5.21 1.28
C LYS A 15 -3.73 -6.44 1.52
N CYS A 16 -2.49 -6.28 2.00
CA CYS A 16 -1.62 -7.39 2.37
C CYS A 16 -1.91 -7.85 3.81
N SER A 17 -2.35 -9.10 3.98
CA SER A 17 -2.40 -9.72 5.32
C SER A 17 -1.06 -10.30 5.73
N ASN A 18 -0.74 -10.19 7.02
CA ASN A 18 0.56 -10.54 7.60
C ASN A 18 1.71 -9.70 7.04
N GLY A 19 1.43 -8.49 6.54
CA GLY A 19 2.46 -7.55 6.08
C GLY A 19 3.15 -6.89 7.26
N ILE A 20 4.04 -7.61 7.95
CA ILE A 20 4.67 -7.20 9.23
C ILE A 20 5.31 -5.81 9.17
N LEU A 21 5.88 -5.45 8.02
CA LEU A 21 6.42 -4.11 7.81
C LEU A 21 5.28 -3.09 7.83
N ASN A 22 4.17 -3.28 7.12
CA ASN A 22 3.02 -2.36 7.14
C ASN A 22 2.08 -2.53 8.37
N MET A 23 2.63 -2.90 9.53
CA MET A 23 1.90 -3.10 10.79
C MET A 23 2.60 -2.39 11.94
N PRO A 24 1.89 -2.10 13.05
CA PRO A 24 2.53 -1.74 14.31
C PRO A 24 3.57 -2.81 14.71
N PRO A 25 4.71 -2.41 15.28
CA PRO A 25 5.08 -1.05 15.68
C PRO A 25 5.62 -0.15 14.56
N HIS A 26 5.90 -0.69 13.37
CA HIS A 26 6.65 0.01 12.31
C HIS A 26 5.83 1.09 11.60
N HIS A 27 4.58 0.81 11.24
CA HIS A 27 3.72 1.71 10.48
C HIS A 27 2.34 1.85 11.12
N ILE A 28 2.28 2.61 12.21
CA ILE A 28 1.08 2.81 13.03
C ILE A 28 0.06 3.72 12.32
N SER A 29 0.53 4.82 11.70
CA SER A 29 -0.33 5.91 11.25
C SER A 29 -1.03 5.67 9.90
N ARG A 30 -0.56 4.72 9.09
CA ARG A 30 -1.17 4.27 7.80
C ARG A 30 -1.77 5.42 6.97
N PHE A 31 -0.91 6.28 6.43
CA PHE A 31 -1.31 7.52 5.75
C PHE A 31 -2.08 7.24 4.45
N SER A 32 -3.31 7.75 4.40
CA SER A 32 -4.12 7.83 3.17
C SER A 32 -4.00 9.21 2.54
N ASP A 33 -4.43 9.36 1.30
CA ASP A 33 -4.54 10.66 0.62
C ASP A 33 -5.43 11.62 1.42
N LYS A 34 -6.47 11.10 2.05
CA LYS A 34 -7.33 11.88 2.96
C LYS A 34 -6.55 12.40 4.16
N THR A 35 -5.70 11.56 4.75
CA THR A 35 -4.82 11.96 5.86
C THR A 35 -3.87 13.06 5.42
N LEU A 36 -3.23 12.90 4.25
CA LEU A 36 -2.29 13.88 3.71
C LEU A 36 -2.96 15.22 3.38
N LYS A 37 -4.19 15.20 2.86
CA LYS A 37 -5.01 16.42 2.68
C LYS A 37 -5.34 17.08 4.01
N ASN A 38 -5.78 16.34 5.02
CA ASN A 38 -6.13 16.92 6.31
C ASN A 38 -4.94 17.58 7.04
N ILE A 39 -3.70 17.14 6.79
CA ILE A 39 -2.50 17.79 7.35
C ILE A 39 -2.42 19.27 6.93
N SER A 40 -2.78 19.60 5.68
CA SER A 40 -2.74 20.99 5.21
C SER A 40 -3.72 21.87 5.98
N GLU A 41 -4.91 21.34 6.25
CA GLU A 41 -5.97 22.01 7.01
C GLU A 41 -5.58 22.21 8.48
N ILE A 42 -5.07 21.17 9.14
CA ILE A 42 -4.73 21.20 10.57
C ILE A 42 -3.60 22.19 10.88
N PHE A 43 -2.58 22.24 10.01
CA PHE A 43 -1.40 23.06 10.25
C PHE A 43 -1.41 24.39 9.48
N ASN A 44 -2.49 24.70 8.76
CA ASN A 44 -2.61 25.89 7.92
C ASN A 44 -1.41 26.06 6.96
N ILE A 45 -1.01 24.96 6.34
CA ILE A 45 0.00 24.90 5.27
C ILE A 45 -0.71 24.55 3.96
N GLU A 46 -0.09 24.81 2.83
CA GLU A 46 -0.69 24.52 1.53
C GLU A 46 -0.19 23.18 0.99
N LEU A 47 -1.10 22.28 0.61
CA LEU A 47 -0.78 21.06 -0.13
C LEU A 47 -0.65 21.40 -1.63
N LEU A 48 0.54 21.22 -2.18
CA LEU A 48 0.83 21.47 -3.59
C LEU A 48 0.57 20.24 -4.46
N GLU A 49 0.97 19.06 -4.00
CA GLU A 49 0.91 17.83 -4.80
C GLU A 49 0.84 16.57 -3.91
N ILE A 50 0.12 15.56 -4.39
CA ILE A 50 0.22 14.17 -3.92
C ILE A 50 0.64 13.31 -5.11
N TYR A 51 1.78 12.66 -4.98
CA TYR A 51 2.35 11.76 -5.99
C TYR A 51 2.38 10.32 -5.44
N HIS A 52 1.81 9.38 -6.18
CA HIS A 52 1.95 7.95 -5.88
C HIS A 52 2.97 7.34 -6.83
N GLU A 53 3.95 6.63 -6.28
CA GLU A 53 4.86 5.83 -7.10
C GLU A 53 4.07 4.72 -7.79
N SER A 54 4.47 4.35 -9.01
CA SER A 54 4.00 3.09 -9.61
C SER A 54 4.59 1.90 -8.85
N VAL A 55 3.97 0.73 -8.99
CA VAL A 55 4.56 -0.51 -8.45
C VAL A 55 5.96 -0.71 -9.05
N GLN A 56 6.98 -0.81 -8.19
CA GLN A 56 8.37 -1.06 -8.59
C GLN A 56 8.59 -2.53 -8.96
N LYS A 57 9.58 -2.83 -9.82
CA LYS A 57 9.82 -4.18 -10.36
C LYS A 57 10.07 -5.21 -9.27
N GLU A 58 10.79 -4.80 -8.23
CA GLU A 58 11.14 -5.56 -7.04
C GLU A 58 9.90 -5.96 -6.22
N HIS A 59 8.76 -5.30 -6.45
CA HIS A 59 7.51 -5.51 -5.76
C HIS A 59 6.43 -6.16 -6.64
N PHE A 60 6.75 -6.54 -7.88
CA PHE A 60 5.78 -7.16 -8.79
C PHE A 60 5.21 -8.47 -8.24
N ASP A 61 6.07 -9.36 -7.74
CA ASP A 61 5.62 -10.63 -7.16
C ASP A 61 4.79 -10.41 -5.90
N PHE A 62 5.16 -9.41 -5.10
CA PHE A 62 4.44 -9.06 -3.89
C PHE A 62 3.03 -8.51 -4.21
N TYR A 63 2.95 -7.60 -5.18
CA TYR A 63 1.69 -7.09 -5.70
C TYR A 63 0.80 -8.22 -6.20
N LYS A 64 1.33 -9.04 -7.12
CA LYS A 64 0.59 -10.13 -7.75
C LYS A 64 0.12 -11.17 -6.73
N GLN A 65 0.96 -11.51 -5.76
CA GLN A 65 0.59 -12.40 -4.67
C GLN A 65 -0.53 -11.83 -3.79
N THR A 66 -0.48 -10.52 -3.52
CA THR A 66 -1.50 -9.82 -2.74
C THR A 66 -2.84 -9.83 -3.48
N ILE A 67 -2.84 -9.47 -4.77
CA ILE A 67 -4.04 -9.52 -5.60
C ILE A 67 -4.60 -10.94 -5.69
N TRP A 68 -3.75 -11.94 -5.96
CA TRP A 68 -4.15 -13.35 -5.98
C TRP A 68 -4.88 -13.77 -4.71
N ALA A 69 -4.27 -13.54 -3.54
CA ALA A 69 -4.87 -13.93 -2.27
C ALA A 69 -6.22 -13.22 -2.04
N ASN A 70 -6.32 -11.96 -2.46
CA ASN A 70 -7.49 -11.13 -2.23
C ASN A 70 -8.68 -11.45 -3.14
N ILE A 71 -8.47 -12.17 -4.24
CA ILE A 71 -9.56 -12.75 -5.04
C ILE A 71 -10.37 -13.75 -4.20
N PHE A 72 -9.72 -14.50 -3.32
CA PHE A 72 -10.35 -15.60 -2.57
C PHE A 72 -10.56 -15.32 -1.08
N LEU A 73 -9.84 -14.35 -0.53
CA LEU A 73 -9.79 -14.04 0.89
C LEU A 73 -9.94 -12.55 1.13
N LYS A 74 -10.73 -12.16 2.12
CA LYS A 74 -10.77 -10.77 2.57
C LYS A 74 -9.46 -10.43 3.30
N PRO A 75 -8.82 -9.28 3.00
CA PRO A 75 -7.65 -8.82 3.75
C PRO A 75 -7.96 -8.70 5.25
N LYS A 76 -7.13 -9.31 6.08
CA LYS A 76 -7.08 -9.11 7.53
C LYS A 76 -5.68 -8.65 7.94
N LEU A 77 -5.56 -8.04 9.12
CA LEU A 77 -4.24 -7.65 9.64
C LEU A 77 -3.36 -8.89 9.88
N ILE A 78 -3.92 -9.87 10.60
CA ILE A 78 -3.31 -11.18 10.87
C ILE A 78 -4.28 -12.27 10.40
N ASP A 79 -3.78 -13.21 9.58
CA ASP A 79 -4.50 -14.41 9.15
C ASP A 79 -3.55 -15.62 9.19
N THR A 80 -3.78 -16.51 10.16
CA THR A 80 -3.00 -17.73 10.39
C THR A 80 -3.66 -18.98 9.82
N SER A 81 -4.80 -18.84 9.12
CA SER A 81 -5.59 -19.97 8.65
C SER A 81 -4.84 -20.86 7.66
N ILE A 82 -5.12 -22.16 7.70
CA ILE A 82 -4.57 -23.13 6.74
C ILE A 82 -5.01 -22.76 5.32
N LYS A 83 -6.24 -22.26 5.15
CA LYS A 83 -6.77 -21.76 3.87
C LYS A 83 -5.85 -20.68 3.26
N ARG A 84 -5.41 -19.69 4.05
CA ARG A 84 -4.44 -18.65 3.63
C ARG A 84 -3.14 -19.26 3.16
N LYS A 85 -2.59 -20.24 3.89
CA LYS A 85 -1.34 -20.92 3.53
C LYS A 85 -1.46 -21.65 2.18
N ILE A 86 -2.55 -22.38 1.96
CA ILE A 86 -2.81 -23.09 0.71
C ILE A 86 -2.93 -22.11 -0.46
N ILE A 87 -3.77 -21.07 -0.32
CA ILE A 87 -3.97 -20.05 -1.36
C ILE A 87 -2.67 -19.33 -1.68
N ASN A 88 -1.86 -19.00 -0.68
CA ASN A 88 -0.58 -18.34 -0.90
C ASN A 88 0.40 -19.22 -1.69
N LYS A 89 0.46 -20.52 -1.38
CA LYS A 89 1.31 -21.47 -2.10
C LYS A 89 0.85 -21.68 -3.54
N ALA A 90 -0.46 -21.79 -3.77
CA ALA A 90 -1.04 -21.88 -5.12
C ALA A 90 -0.75 -20.61 -5.95
N GLY A 91 -0.64 -19.46 -5.31
CA GLY A 91 -0.35 -18.17 -5.95
C GLY A 91 0.94 -18.14 -6.75
N ILE A 92 1.95 -18.97 -6.41
CA ILE A 92 3.21 -19.04 -7.14
C ILE A 92 2.98 -19.31 -8.64
N PHE A 93 2.02 -20.19 -8.97
CA PHE A 93 1.68 -20.52 -10.35
C PHE A 93 0.76 -19.50 -11.01
N ALA A 94 -0.01 -18.74 -10.23
CA ALA A 94 -0.95 -17.75 -10.74
C ALA A 94 -0.32 -16.37 -11.01
N ARG A 95 0.73 -15.98 -10.26
CA ARG A 95 1.40 -14.68 -10.38
C ARG A 95 1.78 -14.30 -11.83
N PRO A 96 2.32 -15.19 -12.69
CA PRO A 96 2.67 -14.83 -14.06
C PRO A 96 1.49 -14.30 -14.89
N PHE A 97 0.26 -14.74 -14.58
CA PHE A 97 -0.95 -14.37 -15.30
C PHE A 97 -1.63 -13.11 -14.76
N ILE A 98 -1.22 -12.62 -13.60
CA ILE A 98 -1.76 -11.39 -13.00
C ILE A 98 -1.02 -10.20 -13.61
N LYS A 99 -1.78 -9.33 -14.29
CA LYS A 99 -1.29 -8.07 -14.82
C LYS A 99 -1.30 -6.99 -13.74
N ILE A 100 -0.30 -6.12 -13.79
CA ILE A 100 -0.22 -4.94 -12.93
C ILE A 100 -0.69 -3.75 -13.79
N PRO A 101 -1.79 -3.07 -13.41
CA PRO A 101 -2.21 -1.85 -14.09
C PRO A 101 -1.14 -0.77 -14.05
N ASN A 102 -1.03 0.05 -15.10
CA ASN A 102 -0.03 1.13 -15.16
C ASN A 102 -0.26 2.22 -14.11
N ASP A 103 -1.51 2.41 -13.70
CA ASP A 103 -1.99 3.35 -12.68
C ASP A 103 -2.02 2.74 -11.27
N ALA A 104 -1.55 1.49 -11.10
CA ALA A 104 -1.51 0.87 -9.79
C ALA A 104 -0.51 1.57 -8.87
N TYR A 105 -1.00 2.04 -7.73
CA TYR A 105 -0.16 2.64 -6.70
C TYR A 105 0.79 1.59 -6.09
N GLY A 106 2.06 1.95 -6.04
CA GLY A 106 3.15 1.25 -5.39
C GLY A 106 3.17 1.49 -3.89
N HIS A 107 4.33 1.29 -3.26
CA HIS A 107 4.44 1.33 -1.80
C HIS A 107 4.34 2.75 -1.23
N THR A 108 4.89 3.73 -1.93
CA THR A 108 5.11 5.07 -1.37
C THR A 108 4.13 6.08 -1.96
N VAL A 109 3.61 6.94 -1.10
CA VAL A 109 2.98 8.20 -1.47
C VAL A 109 3.84 9.34 -0.96
N VAL A 110 3.99 10.37 -1.81
CA VAL A 110 4.73 11.60 -1.52
C VAL A 110 3.74 12.75 -1.50
N ALA A 111 3.72 13.52 -0.43
CA ALA A 111 2.98 14.79 -0.38
C ALA A 111 3.94 15.97 -0.23
N VAL A 112 3.71 17.01 -1.03
CA VAL A 112 4.51 18.23 -1.10
C VAL A 112 3.70 19.39 -0.55
N TYR A 113 4.25 20.10 0.42
CA TYR A 113 3.60 21.24 1.07
C TYR A 113 4.46 22.51 1.00
N ARG A 114 3.79 23.66 0.93
CA ARG A 114 4.35 24.99 1.15
C ARG A 114 3.95 25.48 2.54
N VAL A 115 4.96 25.83 3.34
CA VAL A 115 4.77 26.49 4.64
C VAL A 115 4.75 27.99 4.36
N ASN A 116 3.74 28.68 4.90
CA ASN A 116 3.58 30.12 4.80
C ASN A 116 4.65 30.88 5.59
#